data_AF-A0A8G2CNG1-F1
#
_entry.id   AF-A0A8G2CNG1-F1
#
_cell.length_a   1.000
_cell.length_b   1.000
_cell.length_c   1.000
_cell.angle_alpha   90.00
_cell.angle_beta   90.00
_cell.angle_gamma   90.00
#
_symmetry.space_group_name_H-M   'P 1'
#
loop_
_entity.id
_entity.type
_entity.pdbx_description
1 polymer ?
#
loop_
_entity_poly.entity_id
_entity_poly.type
_entity_poly.pdbx_seq_one_letter_code
_entity_poly.pdbx_strand_id
1 'polypeptide(L)'
;MTRSPATGLLHSTTETAFYIANRPITAARAGVAIRAHWKIENTSHYTRDVTMGEDRSRIRTNPGIFARLRSFGFNILMVSKTGTMKQDRYRAALAGIQHLLSLVAISKR
;
A
#
# COMPACT_ATOMS: atom_id res chain seq x y z
N MET A 1 14.77 16.24 -0.34
CA MET A 1 15.62 16.49 0.84
C MET A 1 16.08 15.16 1.38
N THR A 2 17.39 14.94 1.43
CA THR A 2 17.99 13.74 2.02
C THR A 2 18.78 14.14 3.25
N ARG A 3 18.78 13.28 4.28
CA ARG A 3 19.56 13.49 5.50
C ARG A 3 21.01 13.08 5.23
N SER A 4 21.95 13.99 5.43
CA SER A 4 23.38 13.69 5.36
C SER A 4 23.76 12.74 6.50
N PRO A 5 24.36 11.56 6.22
CA PRO A 5 24.81 10.65 7.27
C PRO A 5 25.96 11.23 8.09
N ALA A 6 26.81 12.05 7.48
CA ALA A 6 28.02 12.62 8.09
C ALA A 6 27.72 13.82 9.00
N THR A 7 26.77 14.68 8.61
CA THR A 7 26.49 15.94 9.31
C THR A 7 25.12 15.97 10.00
N GLY A 8 24.23 15.02 9.69
CA GLY A 8 22.86 14.98 10.20
C GLY A 8 21.92 16.06 9.65
N LEU A 9 22.44 16.99 8.84
CA LEU A 9 21.70 18.09 8.23
C LEU A 9 20.87 17.61 7.02
N LEU A 10 19.81 18.35 6.72
CA LEU A 10 18.99 18.15 5.52
C LEU A 10 19.61 18.90 4.34
N HIS A 11 19.82 18.21 3.23
CA HIS A 11 20.30 18.82 1.99
C HIS A 11 19.21 18.74 0.93
N SER A 12 19.07 19.80 0.13
CA SER A 12 18.17 19.79 -1.01
C SER A 12 18.75 18.92 -2.13
N THR A 13 17.89 18.14 -2.75
CA THR A 13 18.23 17.28 -3.88
C THR A 13 17.26 17.56 -5.00
N THR A 14 17.76 17.58 -6.23
CA THR A 14 16.93 17.74 -7.44
C THR A 14 17.09 16.48 -8.28
N GLU A 15 15.98 15.97 -8.80
CA GLU A 15 15.95 14.79 -9.66
C GLU A 15 15.11 15.10 -10.90
N THR A 16 15.57 14.62 -12.06
CA THR A 16 14.86 14.74 -13.32
C THR A 16 14.36 13.37 -13.75
N ALA A 17 13.05 13.22 -13.92
CA ALA A 17 12.41 11.99 -14.39
C ALA A 17 11.74 12.23 -15.75
N PHE A 18 11.92 11.27 -16.67
CA PHE A 18 11.29 11.29 -17.99
C PHE A 18 10.06 10.40 -18.00
N TYR A 19 8.98 10.87 -18.64
CA TYR A 19 7.70 10.15 -18.72
C TYR A 19 7.28 10.00 -20.18
N ILE A 20 6.66 8.87 -20.51
CA ILE A 20 6.13 8.58 -21.84
C ILE A 20 4.60 8.63 -21.76
N ALA A 21 3.98 9.32 -22.71
CA ALA A 21 2.52 9.37 -22.85
C ALA A 21 2.13 9.04 -24.29
N ASN A 22 1.06 8.25 -24.45
CA ASN A 22 0.52 7.89 -25.76
C ASN A 22 -0.49 8.92 -26.32
N ARG A 23 -0.73 10.01 -25.58
CA ARG A 23 -1.67 11.07 -25.94
C ARG A 23 -1.12 12.44 -25.55
N PRO A 24 -1.48 13.51 -26.26
CA PRO A 24 -1.16 14.87 -25.85
C PRO A 24 -1.74 15.15 -24.45
N ILE A 25 -0.88 15.53 -23.51
CA ILE A 25 -1.25 15.92 -22.15
C ILE A 25 -0.38 17.10 -21.72
N THR A 26 -0.97 18.06 -21.00
CA THR A 26 -0.21 19.18 -20.47
C THR A 26 0.65 18.73 -19.29
N ALA A 27 1.82 19.34 -19.11
CA ALA A 27 2.73 19.02 -18.01
C ALA A 27 2.04 19.14 -16.63
N ALA A 28 1.17 20.13 -16.45
CA ALA A 28 0.41 20.31 -15.21
C ALA A 28 -0.53 19.12 -14.92
N ARG A 29 -1.29 18.65 -15.92
CA ARG A 29 -2.19 17.50 -15.77
C ARG A 29 -1.41 16.20 -15.56
N ALA A 30 -0.32 16.02 -16.29
CA ALA A 30 0.57 14.88 -16.10
C ALA A 30 1.15 14.85 -14.68
N GLY A 31 1.61 16.00 -14.16
CA GLY A 31 2.14 16.11 -12.81
C GLY A 31 1.12 15.75 -11.72
N VAL A 32 -0.15 16.12 -11.89
CA VAL A 32 -1.22 15.69 -10.97
C VAL A 32 -1.43 14.18 -11.03
N ALA A 33 -1.50 13.61 -12.24
CA ALA A 33 -1.69 12.17 -12.42
C ALA A 33 -0.52 11.35 -11.84
N ILE A 34 0.72 11.78 -12.09
CA ILE A 34 1.93 11.16 -11.55
C ILE A 34 1.91 11.19 -10.02
N ARG A 35 1.63 12.34 -9.40
CA ARG A 35 1.53 12.43 -7.93
C ARG A 35 0.40 11.57 -7.36
N ALA A 36 -0.74 11.49 -8.05
CA ALA A 36 -1.83 10.61 -7.65
C ALA A 36 -1.43 9.12 -7.76
N HIS A 37 -0.69 8.75 -8.79
CA HIS A 37 -0.17 7.39 -8.95
C HIS A 37 0.81 7.03 -7.83
N TRP A 38 1.76 7.91 -7.49
CA TRP A 38 2.67 7.72 -6.36
C TRP A 38 1.95 7.56 -5.02
N LYS A 39 0.79 8.20 -4.84
CA LYS A 39 -0.04 7.99 -3.65
C LYS A 39 -0.53 6.54 -3.58
N ILE A 40 -0.92 5.93 -4.69
CA ILE A 40 -1.34 4.51 -4.71
C ILE A 40 -0.17 3.61 -4.30
N GLU A 41 1.02 3.86 -4.85
CA GLU A 41 2.25 3.12 -4.50
C GLU A 41 2.56 3.22 -3.00
N ASN A 42 2.60 4.44 -2.47
CA ASN A 42 2.94 4.68 -1.07
C ASN A 42 1.88 4.13 -0.09
N THR A 43 0.60 4.16 -0.46
CA THR A 43 -0.46 3.75 0.48
C THR A 43 -0.74 2.26 0.37
N SER A 44 -0.82 1.73 -0.84
CA SER A 44 -1.22 0.35 -1.13
C SER A 44 -0.01 -0.59 -1.15
N HIS A 45 1.01 -0.32 -1.97
CA HIS A 45 2.13 -1.23 -2.16
C HIS A 45 2.93 -1.40 -0.87
N TYR A 46 3.43 -0.31 -0.30
CA TYR A 46 4.18 -0.36 0.95
C TYR A 46 3.45 -1.11 2.08
N THR A 47 2.14 -0.89 2.22
CA THR A 47 1.35 -1.58 3.25
C THR A 47 1.26 -3.08 2.98
N ARG A 48 1.11 -3.49 1.72
CA ARG A 48 1.03 -4.90 1.33
C ARG A 48 2.39 -5.59 1.51
N ASP A 49 3.45 -4.92 1.10
CA ASP A 49 4.82 -5.44 1.14
C ASP A 49 5.29 -5.62 2.58
N VAL A 50 5.13 -4.58 3.40
CA VAL A 50 5.66 -4.56 4.78
C VAL A 50 4.63 -5.05 5.80
N THR A 51 3.44 -4.44 5.85
CA THR A 51 2.47 -4.72 6.92
C THR A 51 1.76 -6.05 6.70
N MET A 52 1.38 -6.34 5.46
CA MET A 52 0.85 -7.66 5.14
C MET A 52 1.97 -8.68 4.94
N GLY A 53 3.22 -8.26 4.70
CA GLY A 53 4.40 -9.12 4.69
C GLY A 53 4.57 -9.92 3.41
N GLU A 54 4.34 -9.29 2.27
CA GLU A 54 4.55 -9.88 0.95
C GLU A 54 6.04 -10.14 0.69
N ASP A 55 6.91 -9.15 0.91
CA ASP A 55 8.36 -9.27 0.69
C ASP A 55 9.00 -10.39 1.51
N ARG A 56 8.52 -10.57 2.75
CA ARG A 56 9.02 -11.60 3.67
C ARG A 56 8.38 -12.98 3.44
N SER A 57 7.48 -13.11 2.47
CA SER A 57 6.77 -14.36 2.20
C SER A 57 7.71 -15.42 1.64
N ARG A 58 7.70 -16.62 2.26
CA ARG A 58 8.50 -17.78 1.80
C ARG A 58 7.69 -18.77 0.98
N ILE A 59 6.43 -18.46 0.64
CA ILE A 59 5.57 -19.35 -0.16
C ILE A 59 6.10 -19.38 -1.59
N ARG A 60 6.49 -20.56 -2.06
CA ARG A 60 7.04 -20.77 -3.42
C ARG A 60 6.10 -21.55 -4.35
N THR A 61 5.13 -22.26 -3.80
CA THR A 61 4.09 -22.95 -4.58
C THR A 61 2.89 -22.03 -4.72
N ASN A 62 2.50 -21.71 -5.95
CA ASN A 62 1.36 -20.86 -6.28
C ASN A 62 1.34 -19.50 -5.53
N PRO A 63 2.43 -18.71 -5.54
CA PRO A 63 2.52 -17.46 -4.78
C PRO A 63 1.43 -16.44 -5.14
N GLY A 64 0.96 -16.45 -6.39
CA GLY A 64 -0.13 -15.57 -6.84
C GLY A 64 -1.46 -15.81 -6.15
N ILE A 65 -1.75 -17.03 -5.70
CA ILE A 65 -2.97 -17.32 -4.91
C ILE A 65 -2.90 -16.59 -3.57
N PHE A 66 -1.75 -16.66 -2.89
CA PHE A 66 -1.57 -16.01 -1.60
C PHE A 66 -1.50 -14.48 -1.71
N ALA A 67 -0.93 -13.96 -2.80
CA ALA A 67 -0.99 -12.53 -3.11
C ALA A 67 -2.43 -12.03 -3.27
N ARG A 68 -3.30 -12.83 -3.91
CA ARG A 68 -4.73 -12.52 -4.05
C ARG A 68 -5.47 -12.59 -2.71
N LEU A 69 -5.23 -13.61 -1.89
CA LEU A 69 -5.79 -13.70 -0.54
C LEU A 69 -5.38 -12.52 0.35
N ARG A 70 -4.11 -12.09 0.25
CA ARG A 70 -3.60 -10.89 0.92
C ARG A 70 -4.32 -9.63 0.46
N SER A 71 -4.56 -9.50 -0.84
CA SER A 71 -5.32 -8.39 -1.41
C SER A 71 -6.77 -8.36 -0.92
N PHE A 72 -7.43 -9.53 -0.81
CA PHE A 72 -8.76 -9.63 -0.21
C PHE A 72 -8.76 -9.16 1.25
N GLY A 73 -7.86 -9.69 2.08
CA GLY A 73 -7.76 -9.28 3.48
C GLY A 73 -7.45 -7.80 3.64
N PHE A 74 -6.55 -7.26 2.82
CA PHE A 74 -6.23 -5.82 2.81
C PHE A 74 -7.45 -4.97 2.48
N ASN A 75 -8.21 -5.32 1.44
CA ASN A 75 -9.39 -4.56 1.04
C ASN A 75 -10.48 -4.57 2.12
N ILE A 76 -10.74 -5.72 2.74
CA ILE A 76 -11.68 -5.83 3.87
C ILE A 76 -11.25 -4.90 5.01
N LEU A 77 -9.98 -4.99 5.44
CA LEU A 77 -9.44 -4.16 6.52
C LEU A 77 -9.43 -2.67 6.18
N MET A 78 -9.26 -2.31 4.91
CA MET A 78 -9.33 -0.92 4.46
C MET A 78 -10.74 -0.33 4.57
N VAL A 79 -11.77 -1.13 4.27
CA VAL A 79 -13.17 -0.72 4.41
C VAL A 79 -13.60 -0.66 5.87
N SER A 80 -13.14 -1.61 6.69
CA SER A 80 -13.46 -1.70 8.12
C SER A 80 -12.44 -1.02 9.02
N LYS A 81 -11.63 -0.09 8.48
CA LYS A 81 -10.47 0.46 9.17
C LYS A 81 -10.89 1.30 10.37
N THR A 82 -10.38 0.97 11.55
CA THR A 82 -10.66 1.70 12.80
C THR A 82 -9.39 2.35 13.38
N GLY A 83 -8.21 1.90 12.96
CA GLY A 83 -6.94 2.44 13.39
C GLY A 83 -5.85 2.28 12.35
N THR A 84 -4.63 1.98 12.80
CA THR A 84 -3.54 1.68 11.87
C THR A 84 -3.72 0.28 11.27
N MET A 85 -3.28 0.09 10.03
CA MET A 85 -3.38 -1.23 9.37
C MET A 85 -2.68 -2.34 10.17
N LYS A 86 -1.55 -2.01 10.83
CA LYS A 86 -0.84 -2.96 11.70
C LYS A 86 -1.71 -3.43 12.87
N GLN A 87 -2.41 -2.51 13.55
CA GLN A 87 -3.27 -2.81 14.68
C GLN A 87 -4.54 -3.55 14.23
N ASP A 88 -5.19 -3.10 13.15
CA ASP A 88 -6.41 -3.72 12.66
C ASP A 88 -6.15 -5.16 12.18
N ARG A 89 -5.02 -5.40 11.50
CA ARG A 89 -4.56 -6.74 11.16
C ARG A 89 -4.32 -7.61 12.41
N TYR A 90 -3.72 -7.05 13.46
CA TYR A 90 -3.46 -7.77 14.70
C TYR A 90 -4.75 -8.13 15.44
N ARG A 91 -5.70 -7.18 15.53
CA ARG A 91 -7.04 -7.42 16.10
C ARG A 91 -7.78 -8.52 15.35
N ALA A 92 -7.80 -8.44 14.02
CA ALA A 92 -8.45 -9.44 13.18
C ALA A 92 -7.86 -10.85 13.38
N ALA A 93 -6.55 -10.95 13.63
CA ALA A 93 -5.90 -12.24 13.90
C ALA A 93 -6.28 -12.85 15.26
N LEU A 94 -6.63 -12.02 16.26
CA LEU A 94 -6.97 -12.47 17.62
C LEU A 94 -8.48 -12.61 17.88
N ALA A 95 -9.31 -11.86 17.14
CA ALA A 95 -10.74 -11.73 17.41
C ALA A 95 -11.59 -12.95 17.00
N GLY A 96 -10.96 -13.97 16.41
CA GLY A 96 -11.62 -15.22 16.03
C GLY A 96 -12.50 -15.10 14.78
N ILE A 97 -13.06 -16.24 14.35
CA ILE A 97 -13.78 -16.38 13.08
C ILE A 97 -15.04 -15.50 13.02
N GLN A 98 -15.77 -15.36 14.13
CA GLN A 98 -17.00 -14.56 14.15
C GLN A 98 -16.76 -13.08 13.82
N HIS A 99 -15.66 -12.52 14.34
CA HIS A 99 -15.25 -11.16 14.00
C HIS A 99 -14.87 -11.05 12.52
N LEU A 100 -14.11 -12.01 11.99
CA LEU A 100 -13.74 -12.01 10.57
C LEU A 100 -14.98 -12.06 9.66
N LEU A 101 -16.01 -12.85 10.03
CA LEU A 101 -17.26 -12.92 9.29
C LEU A 101 -18.02 -11.58 9.29
N SER A 102 -18.01 -10.84 10.41
CA SER A 102 -18.65 -9.53 10.47
C SER A 102 -17.95 -8.51 9.58
N LEU A 103 -16.62 -8.54 9.48
CA LEU A 103 -15.85 -7.69 8.57
C LEU A 103 -16.20 -7.93 7.10
N VAL A 104 -16.44 -9.19 6.71
CA VAL A 104 -16.85 -9.56 5.34
C VAL A 104 -18.28 -9.10 5.05
N ALA A 105 -19.19 -9.19 6.03
CA ALA A 105 -20.58 -8.78 5.89
C ALA A 105 -20.74 -7.27 5.61
N ILE A 106 -19.81 -6.44 6.09
CA ILE A 106 -19.78 -4.98 5.87
C ILE A 106 -19.58 -4.62 4.39
N SER A 107 -19.07 -5.53 3.55
CA SER A 107 -18.84 -5.28 2.11
C SER A 107 -20.11 -5.24 1.26
N LYS A 108 -21.31 -5.46 1.82
CA LYS A 108 -22.58 -5.30 1.09
C LYS A 108 -23.05 -3.85 1.16
N ARG A 109 -22.48 -2.98 0.34
CA ARG A 109 -23.08 -1.70 -0.04
C ARG A 109 -23.05 -1.56 -1.55
#